data_AF-A0A7X1HT86-F1
#
_entry.id   AF-A0A7X1HT86-F1
#
_cell.length_a   1.000
_cell.length_b   1.000
_cell.length_c   1.000
_cell.angle_alpha   90.00
_cell.angle_beta   90.00
_cell.angle_gamma   90.00
#
_symmetry.space_group_name_H-M   'P 1'
#
loop_
_entity.id
_entity.type
_entity.pdbx_description
1 polymer ?
#
loop_
_entity_poly.entity_id
_entity_poly.type
_entity_poly.pdbx_seq_one_letter_code
_entity_poly.pdbx_strand_id
1 'polypeptide(L)'
;MGQNADTARHYRCQKWEINQAAGRYIRAHEAVQRISIRNRLNDFMQAHGTELAATLAPELMGLSQQPALLTGHALDRSAHYLREALSVWLSTGEDINYSAEDSDILTAIGFRPDAASRVDNQEKYTPAQSLIYARRRTELASK
;
A
#
# COMPACT_ATOMS: atom_id res chain seq x y z
N MET A 1 -16.21 -36.03 -26.69
CA MET A 1 -16.50 -35.30 -25.43
C MET A 1 -15.24 -34.88 -24.64
N GLY A 2 -14.04 -35.43 -24.86
CA GLY A 2 -12.84 -35.11 -24.07
C GLY A 2 -12.19 -33.73 -24.30
N GLN A 3 -12.18 -33.21 -25.53
CA GLN A 3 -11.50 -31.93 -25.85
C GLN A 3 -12.13 -30.70 -25.15
N ASN A 4 -13.46 -30.62 -25.05
CA ASN A 4 -14.14 -29.48 -24.41
C ASN A 4 -13.90 -29.38 -22.90
N ALA A 5 -13.70 -30.52 -22.22
CA ALA A 5 -13.46 -30.56 -20.77
C ALA A 5 -12.04 -30.08 -20.43
N ASP A 6 -11.06 -30.41 -21.26
CA ASP A 6 -9.67 -29.96 -21.10
C ASP A 6 -9.53 -28.45 -21.38
N THR A 7 -10.20 -27.92 -22.41
CA THR A 7 -10.24 -26.48 -22.69
C THR A 7 -10.86 -25.69 -21.54
N ALA A 8 -11.97 -26.18 -20.97
CA ALA A 8 -12.62 -25.54 -19.82
C ALA A 8 -11.79 -25.62 -18.53
N ARG A 9 -10.92 -26.64 -18.39
CA ARG A 9 -9.98 -26.76 -17.27
C ARG A 9 -8.81 -25.78 -17.44
N HIS A 10 -8.27 -25.66 -18.65
CA HIS A 10 -7.19 -24.72 -18.97
C HIS A 10 -7.63 -23.27 -18.73
N TYR A 11 -8.80 -22.88 -19.25
CA TYR A 11 -9.36 -21.54 -19.05
C TYR A 11 -9.51 -21.14 -17.57
N ARG A 12 -9.99 -22.06 -16.73
CA ARG A 12 -10.12 -21.81 -15.28
C ARG A 12 -8.77 -21.65 -14.57
N CYS A 13 -7.74 -22.38 -15.00
CA CYS A 13 -6.40 -22.20 -14.45
C CYS A 13 -5.82 -20.83 -14.86
N GLN A 14 -5.99 -20.44 -16.12
CA GLN A 14 -5.54 -19.14 -16.62
C GLN A 14 -6.24 -17.97 -15.92
N LYS A 15 -7.56 -18.06 -15.72
CA LYS A 15 -8.32 -17.05 -14.97
C LYS A 15 -7.80 -16.90 -13.53
N TRP A 16 -7.52 -18.01 -12.86
CA TRP A 16 -6.91 -17.98 -11.53
C TRP A 16 -5.52 -17.35 -11.55
N GLU A 17 -4.68 -17.66 -12.54
CA GLU A 17 -3.34 -17.07 -12.66
C GLU A 17 -3.37 -15.55 -12.85
N ILE A 18 -4.25 -15.05 -13.71
CA ILE A 18 -4.48 -13.62 -13.93
C ILE A 18 -4.92 -12.95 -12.63
N ASN A 19 -5.89 -13.52 -11.92
CA ASN A 19 -6.35 -13.02 -10.63
C ASN A 19 -5.21 -12.93 -9.59
N GLN A 20 -4.36 -13.95 -9.52
CA GLN A 20 -3.21 -13.97 -8.60
C GLN A 20 -2.14 -12.94 -9.00
N ALA A 21 -1.86 -12.80 -10.31
CA ALA A 21 -0.90 -11.84 -10.83
C ALA A 21 -1.36 -10.39 -10.58
N ALA A 22 -2.62 -10.08 -10.87
CA ALA A 22 -3.22 -8.78 -10.61
C ALA A 22 -3.17 -8.43 -9.10
N GLY A 23 -3.46 -9.40 -8.23
CA GLY A 23 -3.33 -9.21 -6.79
C GLY A 23 -1.89 -8.92 -6.33
N ARG A 24 -0.89 -9.58 -6.93
CA ARG A 24 0.54 -9.29 -6.65
C ARG A 24 0.93 -7.90 -7.14
N TYR A 25 0.50 -7.52 -8.34
CA TYR A 25 0.74 -6.19 -8.89
C TYR A 25 0.17 -5.09 -8.00
N ILE A 26 -1.10 -5.17 -7.59
CA ILE A 26 -1.74 -4.19 -6.70
C ILE A 26 -0.93 -4.02 -5.41
N ARG A 27 -0.56 -5.13 -4.76
CA ARG A 27 0.23 -5.08 -3.51
C ARG A 27 1.62 -4.47 -3.71
N ALA A 28 2.27 -4.76 -4.83
CA ALA A 28 3.58 -4.21 -5.17
C ALA A 28 3.50 -2.70 -5.47
N HIS A 29 2.49 -2.27 -6.22
CA HIS A 29 2.21 -0.86 -6.50
C HIS A 29 2.04 -0.06 -5.21
N GLU A 30 1.16 -0.52 -4.32
CA GLU A 30 0.96 0.12 -3.02
C GLU A 30 2.22 0.07 -2.12
N ALA A 31 3.03 -0.98 -2.24
CA ALA A 31 4.27 -1.09 -1.46
C ALA A 31 5.27 -0.01 -1.86
N VAL A 32 5.43 0.28 -3.16
CA VAL A 32 6.28 1.38 -3.63
C VAL A 32 5.80 2.72 -3.05
N GLN A 33 4.49 3.00 -3.11
CA GLN A 33 3.93 4.21 -2.54
C GLN A 33 4.16 4.32 -1.03
N ARG A 34 3.90 3.24 -0.27
CA ARG A 34 4.13 3.20 1.18
C ARG A 34 5.59 3.41 1.55
N ILE A 35 6.52 2.82 0.80
CA ILE A 35 7.96 2.97 1.03
C ILE A 35 8.40 4.42 0.78
N SER A 36 7.97 5.01 -0.33
CA SER A 36 8.26 6.42 -0.64
C SER A 36 7.74 7.34 0.45
N ILE A 37 6.46 7.25 0.83
CA ILE A 37 5.86 8.07 1.91
C ILE A 37 6.69 7.95 3.19
N ARG A 38 7.06 6.73 3.60
CA ARG A 38 7.85 6.51 4.82
C ARG A 38 9.22 7.15 4.72
N ASN A 39 9.92 6.98 3.60
CA ASN A 39 11.27 7.53 3.43
C ASN A 39 11.23 9.08 3.40
N ARG A 40 10.32 9.66 2.62
CA ARG A 40 10.16 11.13 2.54
C ARG A 40 9.75 11.72 3.90
N LEU A 41 8.87 11.06 4.65
CA LEU A 41 8.52 11.50 6.01
C LEU A 41 9.70 11.38 6.98
N ASN A 42 10.54 10.34 6.86
CA ASN A 42 11.73 10.22 7.68
C ASN A 42 12.73 11.34 7.38
N ASP A 43 12.95 11.66 6.12
CA ASP A 43 13.86 12.74 5.71
C ASP A 43 13.30 14.10 6.13
N PHE A 44 11.99 14.31 6.03
CA PHE A 44 11.31 15.47 6.59
C PHE A 44 11.54 15.59 8.11
N MET A 45 11.40 14.49 8.86
CA MET A 45 11.66 14.48 10.30
C MET A 45 13.15 14.72 10.63
N GLN A 46 14.08 14.32 9.77
CA GLN A 46 15.50 14.66 9.95
C GLN A 46 15.75 16.16 9.78
N ALA A 47 15.10 16.80 8.79
CA ALA A 47 15.29 18.22 8.51
C ALA A 47 14.49 19.14 9.46
N HIS A 48 13.27 18.76 9.84
CA HIS A 48 12.30 19.62 10.53
C HIS A 48 11.77 19.03 11.85
N GLY A 49 12.25 17.86 12.25
CA GLY A 49 11.70 17.15 13.41
C GLY A 49 11.85 17.90 14.73
N THR A 50 12.93 18.67 14.92
CA THR A 50 13.11 19.49 16.12
C THR A 50 12.06 20.60 16.22
N GLU A 51 11.78 21.28 15.11
CA GLU A 51 10.76 22.34 15.04
C GLU A 51 9.37 21.75 15.28
N LEU A 52 9.04 20.65 14.58
CA LEU A 52 7.76 19.97 14.77
C LEU A 52 7.57 19.47 16.22
N ALA A 53 8.61 18.89 16.81
CA ALA A 53 8.57 18.43 18.19
C ALA A 53 8.40 19.59 19.19
N ALA A 54 9.00 20.76 18.91
CA ALA A 54 8.82 21.96 19.73
C ALA A 54 7.38 22.50 19.64
N THR A 55 6.77 22.51 18.45
CA THR A 55 5.35 22.89 18.27
C THR A 55 4.42 21.97 19.06
N LEU A 56 4.74 20.67 19.10
CA LEU A 56 3.97 19.65 19.81
C LEU A 56 4.44 19.43 21.26
N ALA A 57 5.34 20.28 21.79
CA ALA A 57 5.94 20.10 23.11
C ALA A 57 4.92 19.92 24.25
N PRO A 58 3.76 20.58 24.30
CA PRO A 58 2.77 20.33 25.35
C PRO A 58 2.29 18.87 25.45
N GLU A 59 2.27 18.15 24.32
CA GLU A 59 1.92 16.73 24.28
C GLU A 59 3.16 15.83 24.42
N LEU A 60 4.32 16.27 23.92
CA LEU A 60 5.51 15.42 23.77
C LEU A 60 6.56 15.57 24.89
N MET A 61 6.53 16.65 25.67
CA MET A 61 7.56 16.95 26.64
C MET A 61 7.60 15.90 27.76
N GLY A 62 8.80 15.41 28.08
CA GLY A 62 8.99 14.39 29.11
C GLY A 62 8.57 12.97 28.71
N LEU A 63 8.20 12.73 27.45
CA LEU A 63 7.78 11.41 26.97
C LEU A 63 8.80 10.29 27.22
N SER A 64 10.09 10.61 27.11
CA SER A 64 11.17 9.62 27.35
C SER A 64 11.24 9.13 28.80
N GLN A 65 10.55 9.81 29.73
CA GLN A 65 10.50 9.48 31.15
C GLN A 65 9.14 8.88 31.56
N GLN A 66 8.21 8.70 30.62
CA GLN A 66 6.86 8.19 30.89
C GLN A 66 6.72 6.69 30.56
N PRO A 67 5.81 5.97 31.25
CA PRO A 67 5.40 4.62 30.88
C PRO A 67 4.89 4.53 29.43
N ALA A 68 5.17 3.42 28.75
CA ALA A 68 4.84 3.20 27.34
C ALA A 68 3.34 3.42 26.98
N LEU A 69 2.43 3.17 27.93
CA LEU A 69 1.00 3.43 27.74
C LEU A 69 0.67 4.93 27.61
N LEU A 70 1.39 5.80 28.33
CA LEU A 70 1.23 7.25 28.21
C LEU A 70 1.87 7.79 26.93
N THR A 71 2.89 7.10 26.41
CA THR A 71 3.49 7.40 25.10
C THR A 71 2.50 7.24 23.96
N GLY A 72 1.66 6.20 23.98
CA GLY A 72 0.61 5.99 22.97
C GLY A 72 -0.39 7.14 22.93
N HIS A 73 -0.90 7.57 24.09
CA HIS A 73 -1.86 8.67 24.16
C HIS A 73 -1.31 10.02 23.73
N ALA A 74 -0.03 10.30 23.99
CA ALA A 74 0.63 11.52 23.53
C ALA A 74 0.80 11.52 22.01
N LEU A 75 1.15 10.36 21.43
CA LEU A 75 1.25 10.20 19.97
C LEU A 75 -0.12 10.34 19.29
N ASP A 76 -1.17 9.75 19.84
CA ASP A 76 -2.53 9.88 19.30
C ASP A 76 -3.02 11.35 19.30
N ARG A 77 -2.79 12.08 20.40
CA ARG A 77 -3.13 13.51 20.50
C ARG A 77 -2.29 14.35 19.53
N SER A 78 -1.01 14.06 19.40
CA SER A 78 -0.13 14.73 18.44
C SER A 78 -0.58 14.49 17.00
N ALA A 79 -0.97 13.25 16.67
CA ALA A 79 -1.51 12.90 15.36
C ALA A 79 -2.85 13.61 15.07
N HIS A 80 -3.67 13.84 16.09
CA HIS A 80 -4.90 14.62 15.97
C HIS A 80 -4.62 16.07 15.53
N TYR A 81 -3.72 16.78 16.23
CA TYR A 81 -3.36 18.15 15.85
C TYR A 81 -2.71 18.23 14.46
N LEU A 82 -1.84 17.27 14.12
CA LEU A 82 -1.25 17.19 12.78
C LEU A 82 -2.31 17.00 11.70
N ARG A 83 -3.33 16.18 11.95
CA ARG A 83 -4.45 15.97 11.03
C ARG A 83 -5.26 17.26 10.84
N GLU A 84 -5.53 17.99 11.92
CA GLU A 84 -6.24 19.28 11.85
C GLU A 84 -5.45 20.31 11.04
N ALA A 85 -4.16 20.49 11.35
CA ALA A 85 -3.27 21.40 10.62
C ALA A 85 -3.19 21.05 9.13
N LEU A 86 -3.05 19.75 8.80
CA LEU A 86 -3.05 19.29 7.42
C LEU A 86 -4.40 19.58 6.73
N SER A 87 -5.52 19.42 7.43
CA SER A 87 -6.86 19.70 6.87
C SER A 87 -7.04 21.18 6.56
N VAL A 88 -6.54 22.06 7.43
CA VAL A 88 -6.53 23.51 7.19
C VAL A 88 -5.66 23.86 5.99
N TRP A 89 -4.46 23.29 5.89
CA TRP A 89 -3.58 23.53 4.74
C TRP A 89 -4.19 23.01 3.43
N LEU A 90 -4.81 21.82 3.41
CA LEU A 90 -5.50 21.31 2.22
C LEU A 90 -6.66 22.21 1.75
N SER A 91 -7.24 23.02 2.64
CA SER A 91 -8.31 23.95 2.28
C SER A 91 -7.83 25.19 1.49
N THR A 92 -6.51 25.44 1.44
CA THR A 92 -5.93 26.53 0.63
C THR A 92 -5.98 26.22 -0.88
N GLY A 93 -6.12 24.94 -1.24
CA GLY A 93 -6.20 24.50 -2.64
C GLY A 93 -4.87 24.48 -3.39
N GLU A 94 -3.74 24.45 -2.67
CA GLU A 94 -2.42 24.26 -3.29
C GLU A 94 -2.31 22.91 -4.02
N ASP A 95 -1.66 22.92 -5.18
CA ASP A 95 -1.42 21.71 -5.97
C ASP A 95 -0.45 20.76 -5.26
N ILE A 96 -0.88 19.51 -5.07
CA ILE A 96 -0.09 18.48 -4.39
C ILE A 96 0.69 17.68 -5.42
N ASN A 97 2.01 17.85 -5.40
CA ASN A 97 2.95 17.14 -6.27
C ASN A 97 3.76 16.12 -5.47
N TYR A 98 4.34 15.13 -6.16
CA TYR A 98 5.31 14.22 -5.55
C TYR A 98 6.57 14.96 -5.13
N SER A 99 7.23 14.44 -4.09
CA SER A 99 8.60 14.87 -3.78
C SER A 99 9.49 14.63 -4.99
N ALA A 100 10.37 15.59 -5.29
CA ALA A 100 11.26 15.55 -6.45
C ALA A 100 12.09 14.26 -6.52
N GLU A 101 12.48 13.71 -5.36
CA GLU A 101 13.34 12.52 -5.26
C GLU A 101 12.64 11.22 -5.71
N ASP A 102 11.34 11.11 -5.49
CA ASP A 102 10.55 9.92 -5.85
C ASP A 102 9.62 10.16 -7.05
N SER A 103 9.62 11.38 -7.63
CA SER A 103 8.65 11.82 -8.64
C SER A 103 8.67 10.93 -9.88
N ASP A 104 9.85 10.60 -10.42
CA ASP A 104 9.98 9.77 -11.62
C ASP A 104 9.36 8.38 -11.41
N ILE A 105 9.65 7.75 -10.26
CA ILE A 105 9.14 6.42 -9.93
C ILE A 105 7.62 6.47 -9.72
N LEU A 106 7.13 7.41 -8.91
CA LEU A 106 5.72 7.52 -8.58
C LEU A 106 4.86 7.91 -9.80
N THR A 107 5.43 8.70 -10.71
CA THR A 107 4.80 9.03 -11.99
C THR A 107 4.77 7.81 -12.91
N ALA A 108 5.88 7.06 -13.02
CA ALA A 108 5.97 5.87 -13.87
C ALA A 108 5.00 4.76 -13.45
N ILE A 109 4.80 4.53 -12.15
CA ILE A 109 3.84 3.52 -11.67
C ILE A 109 2.38 4.01 -11.67
N GLY A 110 2.16 5.31 -11.80
CA GLY A 110 0.86 5.95 -11.72
C GLY A 110 0.27 6.04 -10.31
N PHE A 111 -0.71 6.92 -10.12
CA PHE A 111 -1.30 7.20 -8.79
C PHE A 111 -2.06 6.03 -8.17
N ARG A 112 -2.66 5.16 -8.98
CA ARG A 112 -3.41 3.98 -8.54
C ARG A 112 -3.12 2.80 -9.45
N PRO A 113 -3.22 1.56 -8.94
CA PRO A 113 -3.28 0.39 -9.79
C PRO A 113 -4.42 0.55 -10.80
N ASP A 114 -4.20 0.08 -12.03
CA ASP A 114 -5.18 0.20 -13.10
C ASP A 114 -6.50 -0.52 -12.76
N ALA A 115 -7.59 -0.05 -13.35
CA ALA A 115 -8.92 -0.58 -13.07
C ALA A 115 -9.08 -2.05 -13.51
N ALA A 116 -8.39 -2.50 -14.55
CA ALA A 116 -8.47 -3.87 -15.05
C ALA A 116 -7.86 -4.84 -14.04
N SER A 117 -6.68 -4.53 -13.48
CA SER A 117 -6.08 -5.32 -12.39
C SER A 117 -7.01 -5.45 -11.18
N ARG A 118 -7.77 -4.40 -10.86
CA ARG A 118 -8.76 -4.47 -9.76
C ARG A 118 -9.89 -5.43 -10.09
N VAL A 119 -10.40 -5.42 -11.32
CA VAL A 119 -11.43 -6.35 -11.81
C VAL A 119 -10.90 -7.79 -11.81
N ASP A 120 -9.70 -7.99 -12.33
CA ASP A 120 -9.05 -9.30 -12.39
C ASP A 120 -8.85 -9.91 -10.99
N ASN A 121 -8.58 -9.09 -9.97
CA ASN A 121 -8.42 -9.54 -8.59
C ASN A 121 -9.72 -9.65 -7.76
N GLN A 122 -10.91 -9.40 -8.35
CA GLN A 122 -12.18 -9.42 -7.61
C GLN A 122 -12.53 -10.81 -7.08
N GLU A 123 -12.36 -11.85 -7.90
CA GLU A 123 -12.70 -13.22 -7.52
C GLU A 123 -11.82 -13.68 -6.35
N LYS A 124 -12.45 -14.24 -5.31
CA LYS A 124 -11.75 -14.77 -4.15
C LYS A 124 -11.64 -16.28 -4.25
N TYR A 125 -10.40 -16.77 -4.20
CA TYR A 125 -10.09 -18.18 -4.14
C TYR A 125 -9.71 -18.58 -2.73
N THR A 126 -10.27 -19.68 -2.26
CA THR A 126 -9.85 -20.26 -0.97
C THR A 126 -8.43 -20.79 -1.07
N PRO A 127 -7.71 -20.97 0.06
CA PRO A 127 -6.39 -21.60 0.04
C PRO A 127 -6.39 -22.98 -0.63
N ALA A 128 -7.44 -23.78 -0.40
CA ALA A 128 -7.60 -25.09 -1.04
C ALA A 128 -7.76 -24.99 -2.57
N GLN A 129 -8.58 -24.06 -3.07
CA GLN A 129 -8.73 -23.82 -4.51
C GLN A 129 -7.42 -23.35 -5.14
N SER A 130 -6.70 -22.45 -4.48
CA SER A 130 -5.41 -21.96 -4.95
C SER A 130 -4.36 -23.08 -5.02
N LEU A 131 -4.35 -24.01 -4.06
CA LEU A 131 -3.47 -25.17 -4.12
C LEU A 131 -3.79 -26.09 -5.30
N ILE A 132 -5.08 -26.31 -5.58
CA ILE A 132 -5.53 -27.11 -6.71
C ILE A 132 -5.11 -26.46 -8.04
N TYR A 133 -5.35 -25.16 -8.22
CA TYR A 133 -4.97 -24.46 -9.45
C TYR A 133 -3.46 -24.35 -9.63
N ALA A 134 -2.71 -24.14 -8.54
CA ALA A 134 -1.25 -24.14 -8.59
C ALA A 134 -0.67 -25.48 -9.10
N ARG A 135 -1.20 -26.61 -8.61
CA ARG A 135 -0.81 -27.96 -9.08
C ARG A 135 -1.19 -28.16 -10.54
N ARG A 136 -2.40 -27.76 -10.93
CA ARG A 136 -2.86 -27.87 -12.32
C ARG A 136 -2.01 -27.04 -13.28
N ARG A 137 -1.55 -25.86 -12.87
CA ARG A 137 -0.64 -25.02 -13.65
C ARG A 137 0.69 -25.72 -13.89
N THR A 138 1.27 -26.34 -12.86
CA THR A 138 2.52 -27.09 -13.03
C THR A 138 2.34 -28.29 -13.94
N GLU A 139 1.21 -29.00 -13.86
CA GLU A 139 0.89 -30.11 -14.77
C GLU A 139 0.73 -29.64 -16.23
N LEU A 140 0.20 -28.43 -16.46
CA LEU A 140 0.04 -27.84 -17.79
C LEU A 140 1.37 -27.31 -18.36
N ALA A 141 2.28 -26.82 -17.52
CA ALA A 141 3.57 -26.30 -17.95
C ALA A 141 4.61 -27.41 -18.25
N SER A 142 4.40 -28.62 -17.73
CA SER A 142 5.26 -29.79 -17.94
C SER A 142 4.82 -30.70 -19.10
N LYS A 143 3.79 -30.30 -19.86
CA LYS A 143 3.33 -30.97 -21.08
C LYS A 143 3.90 -30.28 -22.30
#